data_AF-A0A5B7AG23-F1
#
_entry.id   AF-A0A5B7AG23-F1
#
_cell.length_a   1.000
_cell.length_b   1.000
_cell.length_c   1.000
_cell.angle_alpha   90.00
_cell.angle_beta   90.00
_cell.angle_gamma   90.00
#
_symmetry.space_group_name_H-M   'P 1'
#
loop_
_entity.id
_entity.type
_entity.pdbx_description
1 polymer ?
#
loop_
_entity_poly.entity_id
_entity_poly.type
_entity_poly.pdbx_seq_one_letter_code
_entity_poly.pdbx_strand_id
1 'polypeptide(L)'
;VEKDAKATKDPVYSKILSSTLSSIMGWAEKRLLAYHDTFYSGNIDLMQNVVSLGVSAAKILVEDISHEYRRKRKEVDVAHNRVDSYIRSSIRTAFAQEMEKVKSSKQLSKDQQNPLPVLCILAQDLNELAFNEKEIYSPILKSWHPLAAGVAVATLHACYGNELKKFVSGISELTPDAVQVLIAADKLEKDLVQIAVEDSVDSDDGGKAIIQEMTPYEADAIISSLVKLWTRTRVDRFKEWVDRNLQQEVWNPRANKEQFAPSAVEVLRIMDETLEAFFLLPIPMLPVLLSDLMSGLDRCIQHYILKARSGCGSRSTFVPTMPALTRCTTGSKFRGVFKKKDRSHIAHRRKPQVGTINGDNSSGIPQLCVRINTLQHIRTELGVLEKRTITHLRNSGATLADDTVNGLGKKFELSAAACVEGIQQLCEATAYKLVFHDLSPVLWDGLYVGEVSYSRIEPLLQELEQNLEIISATVHDRVRTRVITDIMKASFDGFLLILLAGGPSRAFTQQDSVVIEEDFKFLMDLFWSNGDGLPADLIDKHSTTVKRVLALLHTDTESLIEQFRGLTLDSYGFSDKSRLPLPPTSGQWSPTEPNTLLRVLCYRNDEIATKFLKKTYNLPKKL
;
A
#
# COMPACT_ATOMS: atom_id res chain seq x y z
N VAL A 1 -10.50 27.36 -76.78
CA VAL A 1 -9.28 27.53 -75.95
C VAL A 1 -8.44 26.26 -75.92
N GLU A 2 -8.83 25.17 -75.25
CA GLU A 2 -7.99 23.95 -75.19
C GLU A 2 -7.68 23.35 -76.57
N LYS A 3 -8.68 23.28 -77.46
CA LYS A 3 -8.51 22.84 -78.86
C LYS A 3 -7.62 23.79 -79.69
N ASP A 4 -7.62 25.08 -79.35
CA ASP A 4 -6.85 26.12 -80.08
C ASP A 4 -5.40 26.23 -79.58
N ALA A 5 -5.18 25.98 -78.28
CA ALA A 5 -3.86 25.87 -77.66
C ALA A 5 -3.04 24.73 -78.30
N LYS A 6 -3.69 23.57 -78.53
CA LYS A 6 -3.08 22.40 -79.16
C LYS A 6 -2.74 22.57 -80.65
N ALA A 7 -3.40 23.50 -81.36
CA ALA A 7 -3.32 23.63 -82.82
C ALA A 7 -2.32 24.70 -83.32
N THR A 8 -1.91 25.65 -82.48
CA THR A 8 -1.25 26.89 -82.94
C THR A 8 0.17 27.03 -82.35
N LYS A 9 1.20 27.12 -83.21
CA LYS A 9 2.63 27.18 -82.82
C LYS A 9 3.23 28.60 -82.82
N ASP A 10 2.42 29.65 -82.77
CA ASP A 10 2.91 31.03 -82.77
C ASP A 10 3.48 31.40 -81.37
N PRO A 11 4.77 31.78 -81.27
CA PRO A 11 5.41 32.11 -80.00
C PRO A 11 4.81 33.34 -79.29
N VAL A 12 4.25 34.30 -80.03
CA VAL A 12 3.60 35.49 -79.44
C VAL A 12 2.24 35.11 -78.85
N TYR A 13 1.48 34.31 -79.58
CA TYR A 13 0.20 33.77 -79.11
C TYR A 13 0.36 32.88 -77.89
N SER A 14 1.33 31.96 -77.88
CA SER A 14 1.65 31.10 -76.74
C SER A 14 2.01 31.91 -75.48
N LYS A 15 2.78 33.00 -75.63
CA LYS A 15 3.15 33.88 -74.51
C LYS A 15 1.95 34.64 -73.93
N ILE A 16 1.06 35.17 -74.79
CA ILE A 16 -0.16 35.87 -74.35
C ILE A 16 -1.13 34.89 -73.69
N LEU A 17 -1.31 33.71 -74.27
CA LEU A 17 -2.16 32.64 -73.73
C LEU A 17 -1.65 32.17 -72.36
N SER A 18 -0.36 31.88 -72.24
CA SER A 18 0.28 31.48 -70.97
C SER A 18 0.13 32.54 -69.89
N SER A 19 0.34 33.82 -70.23
CA SER A 19 0.16 34.94 -69.29
C SER A 19 -1.31 35.12 -68.84
N THR A 20 -2.25 34.97 -69.77
CA THR A 20 -3.69 35.07 -69.48
C THR A 20 -4.17 33.91 -68.62
N LEU A 21 -3.78 32.68 -68.97
CA LEU A 21 -4.11 31.48 -68.19
C LEU A 21 -3.47 31.51 -66.80
N SER A 22 -2.25 32.03 -66.67
CA SER A 22 -1.60 32.21 -65.37
C SER A 22 -2.34 33.22 -64.50
N SER A 23 -2.90 34.28 -65.11
CA SER A 23 -3.71 35.27 -64.39
C SER A 23 -5.06 34.70 -63.93
N ILE A 24 -5.73 33.90 -64.78
CA ILE A 24 -6.97 33.20 -64.46
C ILE A 24 -6.71 32.16 -63.35
N MET A 25 -5.64 31.39 -63.47
CA MET A 25 -5.23 30.41 -62.46
C MET A 25 -4.92 31.10 -61.13
N GLY A 26 -4.11 32.16 -61.12
CA GLY A 26 -3.80 32.91 -59.89
C GLY A 26 -5.02 33.57 -59.24
N TRP A 27 -6.02 33.97 -60.02
CA TRP A 27 -7.31 34.46 -59.51
C TRP A 27 -8.14 33.34 -58.87
N ALA A 28 -8.19 32.16 -59.49
CA ALA A 28 -8.90 31.00 -58.96
C ALA A 28 -8.21 30.47 -57.70
N GLU A 29 -6.88 30.32 -57.72
CA GLU A 29 -6.06 29.86 -56.59
C GLU A 29 -6.25 30.72 -55.34
N LYS A 30 -6.31 32.05 -55.48
CA LYS A 30 -6.56 32.96 -54.33
C LYS A 30 -7.86 32.65 -53.59
N ARG A 31 -8.86 32.13 -54.28
CA ARG A 31 -10.16 31.77 -53.68
C ARG A 31 -10.26 30.33 -53.26
N LEU A 32 -9.57 29.43 -53.97
CA LEU A 32 -9.59 28.00 -53.69
C LEU A 32 -8.62 27.59 -52.57
N LEU A 33 -7.53 28.33 -52.36
CA LEU A 33 -6.59 28.08 -51.26
C LEU A 33 -7.17 28.37 -49.87
N ALA A 34 -8.28 29.12 -49.81
CA ALA A 34 -9.06 29.44 -48.61
C ALA A 34 -10.56 29.44 -48.94
N TYR A 35 -11.04 28.36 -49.59
CA TYR A 35 -12.44 28.28 -50.03
C TYR A 35 -13.44 28.35 -48.88
N HIS A 36 -13.07 27.94 -47.66
CA HIS A 36 -13.90 28.08 -46.47
C HIS A 36 -14.26 29.53 -46.14
N ASP A 37 -13.42 30.49 -46.54
CA ASP A 37 -13.65 31.93 -46.32
C ASP A 37 -14.50 32.56 -47.43
N THR A 38 -14.51 31.92 -48.60
CA THR A 38 -15.04 32.50 -49.83
C THR A 38 -16.41 31.92 -50.20
N PHE A 39 -16.59 30.63 -49.94
CA PHE A 39 -17.78 29.89 -50.31
C PHE A 39 -18.49 29.39 -49.05
N TYR A 40 -19.81 29.31 -49.12
CA TYR A 40 -20.71 28.80 -48.10
C TYR A 40 -21.90 28.16 -48.81
N SER A 41 -22.80 27.51 -48.06
CA SER A 41 -23.94 26.76 -48.62
C SER A 41 -24.79 27.56 -49.63
N GLY A 42 -24.89 28.89 -49.47
CA GLY A 42 -25.68 29.75 -50.35
C GLY A 42 -25.01 30.17 -51.66
N ASN A 43 -23.70 29.97 -51.85
CA ASN A 43 -22.99 30.31 -53.09
C ASN A 43 -22.11 29.17 -53.62
N ILE A 44 -22.35 27.94 -53.14
CA ILE A 44 -21.51 26.79 -53.38
C ILE A 44 -21.44 26.38 -54.86
N ASP A 45 -22.50 26.62 -55.64
CA ASP A 45 -22.53 26.38 -57.09
C ASP A 45 -21.46 27.18 -57.85
N LEU A 46 -21.05 28.35 -57.32
CA LEU A 46 -19.97 29.13 -57.91
C LEU A 46 -18.61 28.47 -57.70
N MET A 47 -18.43 27.70 -56.62
CA MET A 47 -17.18 27.00 -56.34
C MET A 47 -16.87 25.98 -57.43
N GLN A 48 -17.87 25.20 -57.88
CA GLN A 48 -17.68 24.22 -58.95
C GLN A 48 -17.15 24.88 -60.25
N ASN A 49 -17.69 26.04 -60.60
CA ASN A 49 -17.25 26.81 -61.78
C ASN A 49 -15.82 27.33 -61.61
N VAL A 50 -15.47 27.83 -60.41
CA VAL A 50 -14.13 28.36 -60.11
C VAL A 50 -13.09 27.23 -60.09
N VAL A 51 -13.40 26.06 -59.52
CA VAL A 51 -12.54 24.87 -59.54
C VAL A 51 -12.33 24.40 -60.97
N SER A 52 -13.40 24.27 -61.77
CA SER A 52 -13.32 23.87 -63.18
C SER A 52 -12.43 24.81 -64.00
N LEU A 53 -12.62 26.13 -63.84
CA LEU A 53 -11.83 27.14 -64.54
C LEU A 53 -10.35 27.09 -64.14
N GLY A 54 -10.06 27.00 -62.83
CA GLY A 54 -8.71 26.94 -62.30
C GLY A 54 -7.96 25.67 -62.71
N VAL A 55 -8.62 24.51 -62.62
CA VAL A 55 -8.05 23.21 -63.02
C VAL A 55 -7.81 23.15 -64.54
N SER A 56 -8.76 23.61 -65.36
CA SER A 56 -8.57 23.64 -66.82
C SER A 56 -7.45 24.59 -67.24
N ALA A 57 -7.34 25.77 -66.62
CA ALA A 57 -6.22 26.68 -66.87
C ALA A 57 -4.87 26.03 -66.48
N ALA A 58 -4.81 25.34 -65.34
CA ALA A 58 -3.62 24.63 -64.90
C ALA A 58 -3.23 23.45 -65.83
N LYS A 59 -4.21 22.67 -66.31
CA LYS A 59 -3.97 21.59 -67.28
C LYS A 59 -3.36 22.12 -68.57
N ILE A 60 -3.96 23.17 -69.15
CA ILE A 60 -3.46 23.77 -70.40
C ILE A 60 -2.05 24.33 -70.23
N LEU A 61 -1.76 25.00 -69.11
CA LEU A 61 -0.42 25.52 -68.81
C LEU A 61 0.64 24.41 -68.69
N VAL A 62 0.31 23.27 -68.09
CA VAL A 62 1.25 22.15 -67.92
C VAL A 62 1.44 21.38 -69.24
N GLU A 63 0.39 21.23 -70.05
CA GLU A 63 0.46 20.60 -71.37
C GLU A 63 1.29 21.43 -72.36
N ASP A 64 1.13 22.75 -72.40
CA ASP A 64 1.84 23.65 -73.33
C ASP A 64 3.36 23.78 -73.01
N ILE A 65 3.77 23.65 -71.74
CA ILE A 65 5.18 23.69 -71.31
C ILE A 65 5.87 22.32 -71.49
N SER A 66 5.11 21.22 -71.44
CA SER A 66 5.65 19.85 -71.48
C SER A 66 6.05 19.36 -72.88
N HIS A 67 5.73 20.10 -73.95
CA HIS A 67 6.11 19.71 -75.31
C HIS A 67 7.63 19.75 -75.57
N GLU A 68 8.43 20.45 -74.75
CA GLU A 68 9.90 20.53 -74.94
C GLU A 68 10.72 19.40 -74.27
N TYR A 69 10.19 18.71 -73.24
CA TYR A 69 10.99 17.74 -72.46
C TYR A 69 10.23 16.43 -72.15
N ARG A 70 9.67 15.78 -73.18
CA ARG A 70 9.01 14.48 -73.02
C ARG A 70 9.99 13.31 -73.06
N ARG A 71 10.74 13.06 -71.97
CA ARG A 71 11.26 11.71 -71.67
C ARG A 71 11.29 11.45 -70.15
N LYS A 72 10.41 10.55 -69.70
CA LYS A 72 10.37 9.88 -68.38
C LYS A 72 9.93 10.71 -67.15
N ARG A 73 8.68 11.18 -67.12
CA ARG A 73 7.94 11.34 -65.84
C ARG A 73 6.66 10.53 -65.91
N LYS A 74 6.30 9.85 -64.80
CA LYS A 74 4.94 9.31 -64.59
C LYS A 74 3.93 10.43 -64.88
N GLU A 75 2.85 10.12 -65.59
CA GLU A 75 1.72 11.06 -65.73
C GLU A 75 1.24 11.44 -64.33
N VAL A 76 1.45 12.70 -63.97
CA VAL A 76 0.97 13.27 -62.72
C VAL A 76 -0.37 13.92 -63.05
N ASP A 77 -1.46 13.48 -62.42
CA ASP A 77 -2.76 14.12 -62.59
C ASP A 77 -2.72 15.54 -61.97
N VAL A 78 -2.62 16.53 -62.85
CA VAL A 78 -2.53 17.95 -62.50
C VAL A 78 -3.80 18.42 -61.79
N ALA A 79 -4.97 17.88 -62.13
CA ALA A 79 -6.22 18.24 -61.45
C ALA A 79 -6.21 17.75 -60.00
N HIS A 80 -5.90 16.46 -59.83
CA HIS A 80 -5.85 15.80 -58.54
C HIS A 80 -4.90 16.53 -57.58
N ASN A 81 -3.64 16.76 -57.99
CA ASN A 81 -2.64 17.41 -57.14
C ASN A 81 -2.99 18.86 -56.78
N ARG A 82 -3.64 19.59 -57.69
CA ARG A 82 -4.04 20.98 -57.43
C ARG A 82 -5.19 21.04 -56.44
N VAL A 83 -6.19 20.19 -56.62
CA VAL A 83 -7.33 20.11 -55.70
C VAL A 83 -6.89 19.61 -54.33
N ASP A 84 -5.98 18.62 -54.24
CA ASP A 84 -5.35 18.22 -52.98
C ASP A 84 -4.70 19.43 -52.27
N SER A 85 -3.89 20.22 -52.99
CA SER A 85 -3.26 21.42 -52.43
C SER A 85 -4.28 22.47 -51.95
N TYR A 86 -5.39 22.66 -52.69
CA TYR A 86 -6.46 23.57 -52.30
C TYR A 86 -7.15 23.12 -51.02
N ILE A 87 -7.52 21.84 -50.92
CA ILE A 87 -8.11 21.24 -49.71
C ILE A 87 -7.18 21.44 -48.52
N ARG A 88 -5.92 21.00 -48.64
CA ARG A 88 -4.96 21.08 -47.53
C ARG A 88 -4.67 22.51 -47.09
N SER A 89 -4.59 23.46 -48.03
CA SER A 89 -4.39 24.89 -47.71
C SER A 89 -5.61 25.50 -47.01
N SER A 90 -6.80 25.24 -47.55
CA SER A 90 -8.05 25.81 -47.06
C SER A 90 -8.35 25.30 -45.65
N ILE A 91 -8.18 23.99 -45.42
CA ILE A 91 -8.35 23.36 -44.11
C ILE A 91 -7.35 23.89 -43.08
N ARG A 92 -6.08 24.07 -43.44
CA ARG A 92 -5.08 24.68 -42.53
C ARG A 92 -5.45 26.10 -42.14
N THR A 93 -6.00 26.87 -43.09
CA THR A 93 -6.44 28.24 -42.85
C THR A 93 -7.64 28.26 -41.91
N ALA A 94 -8.66 27.41 -42.17
CA ALA A 94 -9.83 27.27 -41.31
C ALA A 94 -9.46 26.82 -39.89
N PHE A 95 -8.55 25.84 -39.75
CA PHE A 95 -8.03 25.40 -38.46
C PHE A 95 -7.38 26.56 -37.68
N ALA A 96 -6.56 27.38 -38.36
CA ALA A 96 -5.90 28.51 -37.73
C ALA A 96 -6.91 29.57 -37.25
N GLN A 97 -7.98 29.81 -38.01
CA GLN A 97 -9.05 30.73 -37.62
C GLN A 97 -9.83 30.22 -36.41
N GLU A 98 -10.24 28.95 -36.40
CA GLU A 98 -10.95 28.36 -35.25
C GLU A 98 -10.08 28.36 -33.99
N MET A 99 -8.79 28.04 -34.13
CA MET A 99 -7.83 28.14 -33.02
C MET A 99 -7.77 29.55 -32.41
N GLU A 100 -7.69 30.60 -33.23
CA GLU A 100 -7.64 31.99 -32.74
C GLU A 100 -8.99 32.44 -32.14
N LYS A 101 -10.10 31.99 -32.72
CA LYS A 101 -11.45 32.23 -32.20
C LYS A 101 -11.66 31.60 -30.81
N VAL A 102 -11.25 30.34 -30.62
CA VAL A 102 -11.34 29.66 -29.33
C VAL A 102 -10.44 30.33 -28.28
N LYS A 103 -9.21 30.71 -28.64
CA LYS A 103 -8.31 31.46 -27.75
C LYS A 103 -8.91 32.80 -27.31
N SER A 104 -9.48 33.55 -28.25
CA SER A 104 -10.10 34.85 -27.99
C SER A 104 -11.36 34.72 -27.12
N SER A 105 -12.20 33.73 -27.41
CA SER A 105 -13.41 33.42 -26.64
C SER A 105 -13.09 33.10 -25.17
N LYS A 106 -12.06 32.28 -24.91
CA LYS A 106 -11.61 31.97 -23.54
C LYS A 106 -11.06 33.19 -22.80
N GLN A 107 -10.44 34.13 -23.51
CA GLN A 107 -9.89 35.34 -22.90
C GLN A 107 -11.00 36.28 -22.41
N LEU A 108 -12.19 36.21 -23.01
CA LEU A 108 -13.39 36.99 -22.67
C LEU A 108 -14.25 36.33 -21.57
N SER A 109 -14.17 35.00 -21.40
CA SER A 109 -15.02 34.23 -20.48
C SER A 109 -14.37 33.88 -19.13
N LYS A 110 -13.34 34.64 -18.70
CA LYS A 110 -12.59 34.42 -17.44
C LYS A 110 -13.43 34.39 -16.15
N ASP A 111 -14.70 34.81 -16.19
CA ASP A 111 -15.62 34.86 -15.04
C ASP A 111 -16.52 33.61 -14.87
N GLN A 112 -16.40 32.58 -15.72
CA GLN A 112 -17.17 31.34 -15.56
C GLN A 112 -16.48 30.32 -14.65
N GLN A 113 -17.26 29.69 -13.74
CA GLN A 113 -16.80 28.54 -12.97
C GLN A 113 -16.63 27.31 -13.87
N ASN A 114 -15.43 26.71 -13.85
CA ASN A 114 -15.01 25.51 -14.59
C ASN A 114 -15.15 25.57 -16.13
N PRO A 115 -14.37 26.42 -16.83
CA PRO A 115 -14.36 26.44 -18.29
C PRO A 115 -13.67 25.20 -18.86
N LEU A 116 -14.26 24.59 -19.90
CA LEU A 116 -13.65 23.47 -20.62
C LEU A 116 -12.24 23.85 -21.15
N PRO A 117 -11.30 22.89 -21.20
CA PRO A 117 -9.99 23.12 -21.79
C PRO A 117 -10.08 23.59 -23.25
N VAL A 118 -9.17 24.48 -23.67
CA VAL A 118 -9.15 25.07 -25.04
C VAL A 118 -9.17 23.98 -26.11
N LEU A 119 -8.37 22.94 -25.93
CA LEU A 119 -8.28 21.84 -26.88
C LEU A 119 -9.55 20.98 -26.93
N CYS A 120 -10.32 20.89 -25.83
CA CYS A 120 -11.62 20.22 -25.85
C CYS A 120 -12.63 20.98 -26.73
N ILE A 121 -12.68 22.31 -26.55
CA ILE A 121 -13.56 23.18 -27.36
C ILE A 121 -13.13 23.12 -28.82
N LEU A 122 -11.83 23.25 -29.08
CA LEU A 122 -11.28 23.11 -30.43
C LEU A 122 -11.65 21.75 -31.04
N ALA A 123 -11.54 20.64 -30.29
CA ALA A 123 -11.92 19.33 -30.82
C ALA A 123 -13.41 19.25 -31.21
N GLN A 124 -14.30 19.95 -30.50
CA GLN A 124 -15.72 20.03 -30.86
C GLN A 124 -15.91 20.85 -32.13
N ASP A 125 -15.30 22.04 -32.22
CA ASP A 125 -15.40 22.93 -33.38
C ASP A 125 -14.80 22.29 -34.64
N LEU A 126 -13.70 21.53 -34.50
CA LEU A 126 -13.08 20.80 -35.60
C LEU A 126 -13.93 19.62 -36.08
N ASN A 127 -14.72 19.01 -35.19
CA ASN A 127 -15.66 17.97 -35.60
C ASN A 127 -16.76 18.59 -36.46
N GLU A 128 -17.32 19.72 -36.06
CA GLU A 128 -18.29 20.47 -36.87
C GLU A 128 -17.69 20.89 -38.22
N LEU A 129 -16.45 21.39 -38.24
CA LEU A 129 -15.74 21.71 -39.47
C LEU A 129 -15.57 20.49 -40.40
N ALA A 130 -15.23 19.32 -39.84
CA ALA A 130 -15.10 18.08 -40.60
C ALA A 130 -16.44 17.61 -41.19
N PHE A 131 -17.54 17.74 -40.44
CA PHE A 131 -18.88 17.45 -40.96
C PHE A 131 -19.28 18.41 -42.08
N ASN A 132 -19.04 19.71 -41.90
CA ASN A 132 -19.31 20.73 -42.92
C ASN A 132 -18.49 20.47 -44.21
N GLU A 133 -17.23 20.07 -44.06
CA GLU A 133 -16.36 19.71 -45.19
C GLU A 133 -16.90 18.51 -45.95
N LYS A 134 -17.35 17.47 -45.25
CA LYS A 134 -17.93 16.26 -45.84
C LYS A 134 -19.25 16.55 -46.57
N GLU A 135 -20.12 17.38 -46.00
CA GLU A 135 -21.46 17.62 -46.55
C GLU A 135 -21.48 18.67 -47.66
N ILE A 136 -20.71 19.76 -47.54
CA ILE A 136 -20.83 20.94 -48.40
C ILE A 136 -19.76 20.93 -49.51
N TYR A 137 -18.49 20.73 -49.15
CA TYR A 137 -17.38 20.95 -50.09
C TYR A 137 -16.93 19.67 -50.80
N SER A 138 -16.87 18.55 -50.07
CA SER A 138 -16.40 17.26 -50.58
C SER A 138 -17.17 16.76 -51.81
N PRO A 139 -18.51 16.85 -51.90
CA PRO A 139 -19.25 16.38 -53.08
C PRO A 139 -18.84 17.07 -54.39
N ILE A 140 -18.44 18.35 -54.32
CA ILE A 140 -17.98 19.12 -55.49
C ILE A 140 -16.57 18.70 -55.87
N LEU A 141 -15.68 18.62 -54.87
CA LEU A 141 -14.26 18.34 -55.07
C LEU A 141 -14.00 16.89 -55.52
N LYS A 142 -14.90 15.95 -55.20
CA LYS A 142 -14.88 14.56 -55.66
C LYS A 142 -14.76 14.39 -57.18
N SER A 143 -15.25 15.36 -57.95
CA SER A 143 -15.14 15.37 -59.42
C SER A 143 -13.69 15.42 -59.93
N TRP A 144 -12.75 15.86 -59.10
CA TRP A 144 -11.33 15.99 -59.43
C TRP A 144 -10.41 15.22 -58.46
N HIS A 145 -10.87 14.97 -57.23
CA HIS A 145 -10.13 14.22 -56.22
C HIS A 145 -11.05 13.23 -55.52
N PRO A 146 -11.00 11.92 -55.86
CA PRO A 146 -11.94 10.92 -55.34
C PRO A 146 -12.01 10.84 -53.81
N LEU A 147 -10.90 11.11 -53.12
CA LEU A 147 -10.76 11.09 -51.65
C LEU A 147 -10.76 12.49 -51.02
N ALA A 148 -11.59 13.42 -51.52
CA ALA A 148 -11.56 14.82 -51.10
C ALA A 148 -11.84 15.00 -49.59
N ALA A 149 -12.84 14.31 -49.04
CA ALA A 149 -13.15 14.40 -47.61
C ALA A 149 -12.04 13.76 -46.77
N GLY A 150 -11.49 12.64 -47.25
CA GLY A 150 -10.37 11.93 -46.63
C GLY A 150 -9.12 12.80 -46.47
N VAL A 151 -8.73 13.53 -47.52
CA VAL A 151 -7.59 14.47 -47.48
C VAL A 151 -7.84 15.62 -46.50
N ALA A 152 -9.06 16.13 -46.45
CA ALA A 152 -9.42 17.21 -45.55
C ALA A 152 -9.34 16.79 -44.08
N VAL A 153 -9.96 15.66 -43.71
CA VAL A 153 -9.91 15.16 -42.33
C VAL A 153 -8.52 14.67 -41.92
N ALA A 154 -7.73 14.11 -42.84
CA ALA A 154 -6.32 13.79 -42.57
C ALA A 154 -5.49 15.06 -42.27
N THR A 155 -5.80 16.17 -42.96
CA THR A 155 -5.14 17.44 -42.70
C THR A 155 -5.57 18.05 -41.36
N LEU A 156 -6.86 17.99 -41.02
CA LEU A 156 -7.36 18.41 -39.70
C LEU A 156 -6.74 17.58 -38.59
N HIS A 157 -6.69 16.26 -38.77
CA HIS A 157 -6.09 15.32 -37.83
C HIS A 157 -4.61 15.66 -37.58
N ALA A 158 -3.82 15.92 -38.62
CA ALA A 158 -2.43 16.32 -38.48
C ALA A 158 -2.27 17.68 -37.77
N CYS A 159 -3.15 18.65 -38.03
CA CYS A 159 -3.10 19.97 -37.38
C CYS A 159 -3.40 19.86 -35.88
N TYR A 160 -4.49 19.18 -35.50
CA TYR A 160 -4.83 18.98 -34.10
C TYR A 160 -3.79 18.11 -33.37
N GLY A 161 -3.28 17.05 -34.02
CA GLY A 161 -2.26 16.16 -33.46
C GLY A 161 -0.96 16.90 -33.09
N ASN A 162 -0.56 17.89 -33.87
CA ASN A 162 0.60 18.73 -33.53
C ASN A 162 0.39 19.57 -32.26
N GLU A 163 -0.80 20.12 -32.08
CA GLU A 163 -1.16 20.89 -30.88
C GLU A 163 -1.34 20.00 -29.65
N LEU A 164 -1.97 18.83 -29.83
CA LEU A 164 -2.09 17.81 -28.82
C LEU A 164 -0.71 17.34 -28.33
N LYS A 165 0.23 17.12 -29.25
CA LYS A 165 1.61 16.71 -28.90
C LYS A 165 2.32 17.78 -28.06
N LYS A 166 2.17 19.06 -28.40
CA LYS A 166 2.70 20.18 -27.59
C LYS A 166 2.07 20.18 -26.21
N PHE A 167 0.74 20.03 -26.13
CA PHE A 167 0.02 19.98 -24.86
C PHE A 167 0.52 18.82 -23.98
N VAL A 168 0.60 17.60 -24.52
CA VAL A 168 1.06 16.41 -23.78
C VAL A 168 2.49 16.58 -23.28
N SER A 169 3.38 17.17 -24.08
CA SER A 169 4.76 17.44 -23.64
C SER A 169 4.88 18.45 -22.49
N GLY A 170 3.83 19.26 -22.26
CA GLY A 170 3.78 20.23 -21.16
C GLY A 170 3.15 19.72 -19.86
N ILE A 171 2.61 18.49 -19.83
CA ILE A 171 1.94 17.93 -18.65
C ILE A 171 2.99 17.40 -17.66
N SER A 172 3.11 18.03 -16.48
CA SER A 172 3.95 17.54 -15.38
C SER A 172 3.20 16.65 -14.38
N GLU A 173 1.89 16.88 -14.19
CA GLU A 173 1.03 16.13 -13.29
C GLU A 173 -0.33 15.89 -13.96
N LEU A 174 -0.93 14.73 -13.71
CA LEU A 174 -2.26 14.40 -14.23
C LEU A 174 -3.34 15.26 -13.56
N THR A 175 -4.09 16.01 -14.38
CA THR A 175 -5.23 16.83 -13.95
C THR A 175 -6.52 16.38 -14.64
N PRO A 176 -7.70 16.70 -14.07
CA PRO A 176 -8.98 16.42 -14.74
C PRO A 176 -9.04 17.01 -16.16
N ASP A 177 -8.55 18.24 -16.33
CA ASP A 177 -8.48 18.93 -17.63
C ASP A 177 -7.65 18.15 -18.65
N ALA A 178 -6.48 17.63 -18.24
CA ALA A 178 -5.63 16.84 -19.11
C ALA A 178 -6.32 15.55 -19.58
N VAL A 179 -7.04 14.87 -18.69
CA VAL A 179 -7.81 13.66 -19.03
C VAL A 179 -8.95 14.01 -19.99
N GLN A 180 -9.68 15.11 -19.74
CA GLN A 180 -10.74 15.57 -20.63
C GLN A 180 -10.24 15.89 -22.04
N VAL A 181 -9.08 16.55 -22.16
CA VAL A 181 -8.46 16.84 -23.47
C VAL A 181 -8.13 15.55 -24.22
N LEU A 182 -7.59 14.56 -23.53
CA LEU A 182 -7.23 13.28 -24.15
C LEU A 182 -8.48 12.48 -24.56
N ILE A 183 -9.56 12.50 -23.77
CA ILE A 183 -10.84 11.88 -24.15
C ILE A 183 -11.46 12.60 -25.36
N ALA A 184 -11.43 13.93 -25.38
CA ALA A 184 -11.93 14.71 -26.51
C ALA A 184 -11.11 14.46 -27.79
N ALA A 185 -9.79 14.31 -27.65
CA ALA A 185 -8.90 13.95 -28.74
C ALA A 185 -9.19 12.55 -29.31
N ASP A 186 -9.37 11.55 -28.45
CA ASP A 186 -9.75 10.19 -28.85
C ASP A 186 -11.09 10.17 -29.61
N LYS A 187 -12.08 10.90 -29.11
CA LYS A 187 -13.37 11.04 -29.79
C LYS A 187 -13.23 11.70 -31.16
N LEU A 188 -12.51 12.82 -31.24
CA LEU A 188 -12.25 13.51 -32.50
C LEU A 188 -11.55 12.60 -33.51
N GLU A 189 -10.53 11.86 -33.08
CA GLU A 189 -9.82 10.91 -33.94
C GLU A 189 -10.77 9.86 -34.53
N LYS A 190 -11.62 9.25 -33.71
CA LYS A 190 -12.61 8.26 -34.16
C LYS A 190 -13.57 8.85 -35.18
N ASP A 191 -14.09 10.05 -34.94
CA ASP A 191 -15.02 10.73 -35.84
C ASP A 191 -14.33 11.07 -37.19
N LEU A 192 -13.09 11.61 -37.16
CA LEU A 192 -12.33 11.93 -38.37
C LEU A 192 -11.95 10.68 -39.18
N VAL A 193 -11.51 9.60 -38.50
CA VAL A 193 -11.18 8.33 -39.16
C VAL A 193 -12.42 7.72 -39.79
N GLN A 194 -13.58 7.80 -39.14
CA GLN A 194 -14.83 7.33 -39.72
C GLN A 194 -15.15 8.06 -41.03
N ILE A 195 -15.02 9.39 -41.06
CA ILE A 195 -15.23 10.18 -42.29
C ILE A 195 -14.25 9.75 -43.39
N ALA A 196 -12.97 9.53 -43.06
CA ALA A 196 -11.97 9.08 -44.03
C ALA A 196 -12.29 7.69 -44.61
N VAL A 197 -12.75 6.75 -43.77
CA VAL A 197 -13.15 5.40 -44.19
C VAL A 197 -14.36 5.46 -45.11
N GLU A 198 -15.39 6.23 -44.75
CA GLU A 198 -16.61 6.40 -45.56
C GLU A 198 -16.31 7.04 -46.93
N ASP A 199 -15.34 7.95 -47.00
CA ASP A 199 -14.92 8.57 -48.26
C ASP A 199 -14.17 7.60 -49.20
N SER A 200 -13.59 6.56 -48.62
CA SER A 200 -12.71 5.62 -49.33
C SER A 200 -13.39 4.37 -49.90
N VAL A 201 -14.70 4.24 -49.72
CA VAL A 201 -15.49 3.06 -50.14
C VAL A 201 -15.33 2.75 -51.64
N ASP A 202 -15.22 3.79 -52.46
CA ASP A 202 -15.11 3.67 -53.92
C ASP A 202 -13.65 3.78 -54.44
N SER A 203 -12.65 3.73 -53.55
CA SER A 203 -11.22 3.87 -53.92
C SER A 203 -10.53 2.54 -54.20
N ASP A 204 -9.65 2.51 -55.21
CA ASP A 204 -8.85 1.33 -55.59
C ASP A 204 -7.92 0.83 -54.47
N ASP A 205 -7.46 1.72 -53.60
CA ASP A 205 -6.59 1.39 -52.47
C ASP A 205 -7.34 1.14 -51.15
N GLY A 206 -8.68 1.28 -51.16
CA GLY A 206 -9.54 1.19 -49.99
C GLY A 206 -9.17 2.18 -48.88
N GLY A 207 -8.64 3.36 -49.23
CA GLY A 207 -8.31 4.43 -48.29
C GLY A 207 -6.99 4.24 -47.53
N LYS A 208 -6.20 3.21 -47.87
CA LYS A 208 -4.94 2.89 -47.16
C LYS A 208 -3.96 4.05 -47.13
N ALA A 209 -3.84 4.82 -48.22
CA ALA A 209 -2.92 5.96 -48.25
C ALA A 209 -3.32 7.06 -47.25
N ILE A 210 -4.61 7.38 -47.17
CA ILE A 210 -5.13 8.42 -46.26
C ILE A 210 -5.04 7.98 -44.81
N ILE A 211 -5.42 6.73 -44.51
CA ILE A 211 -5.32 6.20 -43.14
C ILE A 211 -3.86 6.13 -42.66
N GLN A 212 -2.90 5.91 -43.56
CA GLN A 212 -1.48 5.99 -43.22
C GLN A 212 -1.00 7.41 -42.87
N GLU A 213 -1.64 8.45 -43.40
CA GLU A 213 -1.35 9.85 -43.01
C GLU A 213 -1.89 10.17 -41.60
N MET A 214 -2.94 9.48 -41.14
CA MET A 214 -3.60 9.69 -39.85
C MET A 214 -2.98 8.81 -38.76
N THR A 215 -1.75 9.13 -38.33
CA THR A 215 -1.08 8.39 -37.25
C THR A 215 -1.84 8.50 -35.93
N PRO A 216 -2.23 7.40 -35.26
CA PRO A 216 -3.07 7.46 -34.07
C PRO A 216 -2.52 8.39 -32.98
N TYR A 217 -3.41 9.09 -32.27
CA TYR A 217 -3.06 9.95 -31.15
C TYR A 217 -2.64 9.17 -29.90
N GLU A 218 -3.02 7.88 -29.82
CA GLU A 218 -2.71 7.00 -28.69
C GLU A 218 -3.19 7.55 -27.33
N ALA A 219 -4.31 8.29 -27.33
CA ALA A 219 -4.81 8.99 -26.15
C ALA A 219 -5.01 8.06 -24.93
N ASP A 220 -5.57 6.87 -25.13
CA ASP A 220 -5.74 5.86 -24.07
C ASP A 220 -4.40 5.41 -23.47
N ALA A 221 -3.37 5.21 -24.31
CA ALA A 221 -2.03 4.83 -23.86
C ALA A 221 -1.38 5.97 -23.07
N ILE A 222 -1.55 7.21 -23.53
CA ILE A 222 -1.09 8.41 -22.83
C ILE A 222 -1.79 8.54 -21.47
N ILE A 223 -3.12 8.42 -21.40
CA ILE A 223 -3.88 8.43 -20.13
C ILE A 223 -3.35 7.35 -19.19
N SER A 224 -3.21 6.11 -19.66
CA SER A 224 -2.70 5.00 -18.85
C SER A 224 -1.30 5.29 -18.28
N SER A 225 -0.42 5.86 -19.10
CA SER A 225 0.93 6.23 -18.68
C SER A 225 0.94 7.34 -17.63
N LEU A 226 0.09 8.37 -17.79
CA LEU A 226 -0.02 9.49 -16.87
C LEU A 226 -0.65 9.06 -15.54
N VAL A 227 -1.66 8.18 -15.55
CA VAL A 227 -2.26 7.64 -14.32
C VAL A 227 -1.24 6.80 -13.55
N LYS A 228 -0.45 5.95 -14.23
CA LYS A 228 0.63 5.20 -13.56
C LYS A 228 1.66 6.11 -12.91
N LEU A 229 2.08 7.19 -13.61
CA LEU A 229 3.01 8.18 -13.07
C LEU A 229 2.41 8.93 -11.87
N TRP A 230 1.14 9.34 -11.97
CA TRP A 230 0.40 9.99 -10.88
C TRP A 230 0.33 9.07 -9.66
N THR A 231 -0.08 7.81 -9.84
CA THR A 231 -0.19 6.81 -8.77
C THR A 231 1.15 6.62 -8.08
N ARG A 232 2.23 6.42 -8.83
CA ARG A 232 3.58 6.29 -8.27
C ARG A 232 3.96 7.52 -7.43
N THR A 233 3.77 8.71 -7.98
CA THR A 233 4.11 9.98 -7.30
C THR A 233 3.32 10.14 -6.00
N ARG A 234 2.02 9.80 -6.01
CA ARG A 234 1.15 9.89 -4.84
C ARG A 234 1.52 8.87 -3.77
N VAL A 235 1.82 7.63 -4.16
CA VAL A 235 2.26 6.58 -3.24
C VAL A 235 3.63 6.90 -2.63
N ASP A 236 4.58 7.39 -3.42
CA ASP A 236 5.90 7.79 -2.93
C ASP A 236 5.79 8.95 -1.92
N ARG A 237 5.00 9.99 -2.23
CA ARG A 237 4.71 11.08 -1.28
C ARG A 237 3.99 10.60 -0.02
N PHE A 238 3.06 9.67 -0.16
CA PHE A 238 2.34 9.10 0.98
C PHE A 238 3.27 8.34 1.90
N LYS A 239 4.19 7.55 1.35
CA LYS A 239 5.23 6.85 2.11
C LYS A 239 6.14 7.82 2.89
N GLU A 240 6.58 8.92 2.27
CA GLU A 240 7.36 9.95 2.95
C GLU A 240 6.57 10.62 4.09
N TRP A 241 5.27 10.85 3.91
CA TRP A 241 4.39 11.34 4.97
C TRP A 241 4.24 10.33 6.11
N VAL A 242 4.09 9.05 5.81
CA VAL A 242 4.07 7.97 6.81
C VAL A 242 5.37 7.97 7.63
N ASP A 243 6.52 8.01 6.96
CA ASP A 243 7.83 8.01 7.64
C ASP A 243 8.00 9.25 8.53
N ARG A 244 7.61 10.44 8.07
CA ARG A 244 7.67 11.68 8.86
C ARG A 244 6.77 11.64 10.09
N ASN A 245 5.53 11.17 9.94
CA ASN A 245 4.59 11.04 11.06
C ASN A 245 5.11 10.06 12.10
N LEU A 246 5.66 8.91 11.68
CA LEU A 246 6.25 7.91 12.59
C LEU A 246 7.48 8.43 13.34
N GLN A 247 8.33 9.23 12.68
CA GLN A 247 9.51 9.82 13.33
C GLN A 247 9.15 10.84 14.42
N GLN A 248 7.99 11.50 14.29
CA GLN A 248 7.51 12.49 15.25
C GLN A 248 6.65 11.88 16.36
N GLU A 249 6.28 10.59 16.25
CA GLU A 249 5.34 9.96 17.16
C GLU A 249 5.97 9.60 18.52
N VAL A 250 5.31 10.05 19.59
CA VAL A 250 5.75 9.87 20.99
C VAL A 250 4.93 8.79 21.70
N TRP A 251 3.79 8.36 21.12
CA TRP A 251 2.90 7.34 21.67
C TRP A 251 2.25 7.77 22.99
N ASN A 252 1.76 9.02 23.03
CA ASN A 252 1.19 9.61 24.25
C ASN A 252 -0.22 9.07 24.55
N PRO A 253 -0.46 8.40 25.71
CA PRO A 253 -1.77 7.86 26.08
C PRO A 253 -2.84 8.93 26.32
N ARG A 254 -2.44 10.20 26.50
CA ARG A 254 -3.37 11.32 26.73
C ARG A 254 -3.72 12.09 25.46
N ALA A 255 -3.29 11.62 24.29
CA ALA A 255 -3.45 12.37 23.05
C ALA A 255 -4.92 12.50 22.60
N ASN A 256 -5.76 11.50 22.87
CA ASN A 256 -7.19 11.51 22.58
C ASN A 256 -7.96 10.58 23.53
N LYS A 257 -9.30 10.64 23.47
CA LYS A 257 -10.20 9.86 24.35
C LYS A 257 -10.05 8.34 24.17
N GLU A 258 -9.75 7.89 22.96
CA GLU A 258 -9.61 6.47 22.60
C GLU A 258 -8.17 5.95 22.70
N GLN A 259 -7.25 6.83 23.13
CA GLN A 259 -5.85 6.55 23.45
C GLN A 259 -5.08 5.82 22.33
N PHE A 260 -5.26 6.24 21.08
CA PHE A 260 -4.43 5.82 19.94
C PHE A 260 -3.53 6.97 19.46
N ALA A 261 -2.56 6.68 18.58
CA ALA A 261 -1.60 7.65 18.08
C ALA A 261 -2.25 8.66 17.09
N PRO A 262 -2.06 9.99 17.26
CA PRO A 262 -2.54 10.99 16.32
C PRO A 262 -2.00 10.81 14.89
N SER A 263 -0.77 10.29 14.76
CA SER A 263 -0.17 9.97 13.46
C SER A 263 -1.01 9.01 12.62
N ALA A 264 -1.72 8.05 13.23
CA ALA A 264 -2.60 7.15 12.49
C ALA A 264 -3.80 7.88 11.88
N VAL A 265 -4.38 8.86 12.58
CA VAL A 265 -5.49 9.68 12.05
C VAL A 265 -5.02 10.45 10.83
N GLU A 266 -3.86 11.11 10.93
CA GLU A 266 -3.33 11.92 9.83
C GLU A 266 -2.97 11.05 8.62
N VAL A 267 -2.34 9.88 8.84
CA VAL A 267 -2.02 8.93 7.77
C VAL A 267 -3.29 8.42 7.08
N LEU A 268 -4.33 8.05 7.84
CA LEU A 268 -5.60 7.59 7.26
C LEU A 268 -6.33 8.72 6.52
N ARG A 269 -6.27 9.95 7.02
CA ARG A 269 -6.82 11.15 6.38
C ARG A 269 -6.15 11.44 5.04
N ILE A 270 -4.81 11.43 4.98
CA ILE A 270 -4.06 11.64 3.72
C ILE A 270 -4.35 10.52 2.71
N MET A 271 -4.47 9.27 3.20
CA MET A 271 -4.86 8.14 2.35
C MET A 271 -6.24 8.37 1.73
N ASP A 272 -7.19 8.84 2.55
CA ASP A 272 -8.54 9.15 2.10
C ASP A 272 -8.59 10.27 1.07
N GLU A 273 -7.89 11.39 1.33
CA GLU A 273 -7.76 12.50 0.38
C GLU A 273 -7.15 12.05 -0.95
N THR A 274 -6.20 11.11 -0.90
CA THR A 274 -5.58 10.54 -2.11
C THR A 274 -6.58 9.72 -2.91
N LEU A 275 -7.44 8.95 -2.24
CA LEU A 275 -8.51 8.19 -2.89
C LEU A 275 -9.58 9.12 -3.48
N GLU A 276 -10.01 10.13 -2.74
CA GLU A 276 -10.96 11.13 -3.23
C GLU A 276 -10.41 11.86 -4.46
N ALA A 277 -9.15 12.29 -4.42
CA ALA A 277 -8.48 12.92 -5.57
C ALA A 277 -8.43 12.00 -6.79
N PHE A 278 -8.24 10.69 -6.60
CA PHE A 278 -8.27 9.72 -7.69
C PHE A 278 -9.68 9.59 -8.31
N PHE A 279 -10.74 9.55 -7.49
CA PHE A 279 -12.12 9.44 -7.98
C PHE A 279 -12.62 10.72 -8.67
N LEU A 280 -11.99 11.88 -8.42
CA LEU A 280 -12.27 13.13 -9.13
C LEU A 280 -11.68 13.16 -10.55
N LEU A 281 -10.75 12.26 -10.88
CA LEU A 281 -10.18 12.18 -12.23
C LEU A 281 -11.17 11.45 -13.17
N PRO A 282 -11.52 12.02 -14.33
CA PRO A 282 -12.49 11.43 -15.25
C PRO A 282 -11.87 10.30 -16.11
N ILE A 283 -11.33 9.26 -15.48
CA ILE A 283 -10.51 8.23 -16.14
C ILE A 283 -11.39 7.11 -16.75
N PRO A 284 -11.26 6.79 -18.06
CA PRO A 284 -11.80 5.56 -18.64
C PRO A 284 -10.96 4.34 -18.16
N MET A 285 -11.61 3.22 -17.81
CA MET A 285 -10.98 2.01 -17.22
C MET A 285 -10.49 2.12 -15.76
N LEU A 286 -11.31 2.73 -14.91
CA LEU A 286 -11.10 2.92 -13.46
C LEU A 286 -10.65 1.67 -12.66
N PRO A 287 -11.14 0.43 -12.90
CA PRO A 287 -10.88 -0.68 -11.97
C PRO A 287 -9.41 -1.16 -11.92
N VAL A 288 -8.74 -1.26 -13.07
CA VAL A 288 -7.36 -1.78 -13.14
C VAL A 288 -6.38 -0.78 -12.50
N LEU A 289 -6.54 0.49 -12.83
CA LEU A 289 -5.68 1.58 -12.33
C LEU A 289 -5.89 1.84 -10.83
N LEU A 290 -7.11 1.65 -10.33
CA LEU A 290 -7.39 1.72 -8.91
C LEU A 290 -6.69 0.60 -8.13
N SER A 291 -6.59 -0.60 -8.69
CA SER A 291 -5.92 -1.72 -8.02
C SER A 291 -4.45 -1.40 -7.69
N ASP A 292 -3.74 -0.78 -8.63
CA ASP A 292 -2.34 -0.36 -8.45
C ASP A 292 -2.20 0.69 -7.33
N LEU A 293 -3.11 1.67 -7.28
CA LEU A 293 -3.14 2.67 -6.21
C LEU A 293 -3.42 2.04 -4.86
N MET A 294 -4.45 1.19 -4.76
CA MET A 294 -4.81 0.52 -3.50
C MET A 294 -3.67 -0.36 -2.98
N SER A 295 -3.00 -1.10 -3.86
CA SER A 295 -1.84 -1.93 -3.51
C SER A 295 -0.67 -1.08 -2.99
N GLY A 296 -0.40 0.06 -3.61
CA GLY A 296 0.61 1.02 -3.16
C GLY A 296 0.31 1.60 -1.78
N LEU A 297 -0.94 2.02 -1.55
CA LEU A 297 -1.40 2.55 -0.27
C LEU A 297 -1.38 1.48 0.83
N ASP A 298 -1.85 0.26 0.54
CA ASP A 298 -1.82 -0.88 1.47
C ASP A 298 -0.40 -1.19 1.94
N ARG A 299 0.59 -1.20 1.03
CA ARG A 299 1.99 -1.39 1.41
C ARG A 299 2.53 -0.28 2.32
N CYS A 300 2.08 0.96 2.13
CA CYS A 300 2.49 2.08 2.97
C CYS A 300 1.89 1.98 4.39
N ILE A 301 0.62 1.58 4.50
CA ILE A 301 -0.01 1.32 5.80
C ILE A 301 0.61 0.09 6.48
N GLN A 302 0.90 -0.97 5.74
CA GLN A 302 1.63 -2.13 6.27
C GLN A 302 2.99 -1.70 6.83
N HIS A 303 3.73 -0.85 6.11
CA HIS A 303 4.99 -0.29 6.59
C HIS A 303 4.81 0.52 7.89
N TYR A 304 3.74 1.33 7.99
CA TYR A 304 3.39 2.02 9.23
C TYR A 304 3.22 1.04 10.39
N ILE A 305 2.43 -0.02 10.20
CA ILE A 305 2.14 -1.03 11.24
C ILE A 305 3.43 -1.73 11.68
N LEU A 306 4.28 -2.13 10.74
CA LEU A 306 5.55 -2.80 11.04
C LEU A 306 6.51 -1.89 11.81
N LYS A 307 6.57 -0.60 11.45
CA LYS A 307 7.38 0.40 12.16
C LYS A 307 6.84 0.74 13.54
N ALA A 308 5.52 0.85 13.70
CA ALA A 308 4.89 1.06 15.00
C ALA A 308 5.21 -0.07 15.99
N ARG A 309 5.36 -1.31 15.50
CA ARG A 309 5.77 -2.48 16.30
C ARG A 309 7.27 -2.49 16.61
N SER A 310 8.11 -1.91 15.77
CA SER A 310 9.55 -2.01 15.89
C SER A 310 10.05 -1.47 17.24
N GLY A 311 11.01 -2.16 17.87
CA GLY A 311 11.56 -1.78 19.17
C GLY A 311 10.70 -2.11 20.40
N CYS A 312 9.55 -2.79 20.26
CA CYS A 312 8.73 -3.22 21.41
C CYS A 312 9.26 -4.45 22.15
N GLY A 313 10.25 -5.15 21.60
CA GLY A 313 10.74 -6.42 22.11
C GLY A 313 9.83 -7.61 21.78
N SER A 314 10.18 -8.76 22.34
CA SER A 314 9.47 -10.04 22.19
C SER A 314 9.54 -10.81 23.51
N ARG A 315 8.81 -11.93 23.63
CA ARG A 315 8.93 -12.85 24.77
C ARG A 315 10.38 -13.16 25.15
N SER A 316 11.21 -13.53 24.18
CA SER A 316 12.62 -13.87 24.40
C SER A 316 13.50 -12.68 24.81
N THR A 317 13.03 -11.45 24.60
CA THR A 317 13.76 -10.24 24.99
C THR A 317 13.68 -9.99 26.50
N PHE A 318 12.56 -10.35 27.13
CA PHE A 318 12.30 -10.02 28.54
C PHE A 318 12.52 -11.18 29.51
N VAL A 319 12.36 -12.44 29.07
CA VAL A 319 12.56 -13.60 29.95
C VAL A 319 14.04 -13.71 30.35
N PRO A 320 14.38 -13.78 31.65
CA PRO A 320 15.77 -13.84 32.09
C PRO A 320 16.42 -15.18 31.75
N THR A 321 17.73 -15.18 31.58
CA THR A 321 18.50 -16.41 31.36
C THR A 321 18.44 -17.30 32.59
N MET A 322 18.18 -18.59 32.38
CA MET A 322 18.08 -19.55 33.48
C MET A 322 19.41 -19.63 34.27
N PRO A 323 19.36 -19.59 35.62
CA PRO A 323 20.55 -19.75 36.44
C PRO A 323 21.10 -21.17 36.35
N ALA A 324 22.39 -21.31 36.60
CA ALA A 324 23.06 -22.60 36.65
C ALA A 324 22.48 -23.48 37.78
N LEU A 325 22.44 -24.80 37.52
CA LEU A 325 21.87 -25.77 38.45
C LEU A 325 22.70 -25.87 39.73
N THR A 326 22.04 -25.63 40.85
CA THR A 326 22.61 -25.76 42.21
C THR A 326 21.75 -26.71 43.04
N ARG A 327 22.32 -27.30 44.09
CA ARG A 327 21.56 -28.06 45.11
C ARG A 327 21.44 -27.28 46.42
N CYS A 328 20.36 -27.50 47.15
CA CYS A 328 20.11 -26.83 48.43
C CYS A 328 21.21 -27.05 49.50
N THR A 329 21.43 -26.02 50.33
CA THR A 329 22.24 -26.13 51.55
C THR A 329 21.36 -26.58 52.71
N THR A 330 21.21 -27.88 52.90
CA THR A 330 20.65 -28.42 54.15
C THR A 330 21.63 -28.12 55.30
N GLY A 331 21.27 -27.16 56.15
CA GLY A 331 21.99 -26.79 57.35
C GLY A 331 21.44 -27.53 58.56
N SER A 332 22.31 -28.26 59.26
CA SER A 332 22.01 -28.84 60.58
C SER A 332 21.52 -27.74 61.52
N LYS A 333 20.34 -27.92 62.11
CA LYS A 333 19.72 -27.03 63.10
C LYS A 333 20.47 -27.07 64.46
N PHE A 334 21.78 -26.88 64.50
CA PHE A 334 22.46 -26.55 65.76
C PHE A 334 22.36 -25.05 66.00
N ARG A 335 21.41 -24.65 66.86
CA ARG A 335 21.50 -23.39 67.60
C ARG A 335 22.71 -23.47 68.53
N GLY A 336 23.88 -23.09 68.04
CA GLY A 336 25.10 -22.91 68.81
C GLY A 336 25.35 -21.43 69.04
N VAL A 337 25.35 -21.03 70.31
CA VAL A 337 25.59 -19.68 70.83
C VAL A 337 26.88 -19.08 70.25
N PHE A 338 26.76 -18.30 69.18
CA PHE A 338 27.68 -17.20 68.89
C PHE A 338 26.87 -16.08 68.26
N LYS A 339 26.60 -15.04 69.06
CA LYS A 339 26.21 -13.71 68.58
C LYS A 339 27.28 -13.23 67.59
N LYS A 340 27.12 -13.56 66.31
CA LYS A 340 27.85 -12.89 65.25
C LYS A 340 27.01 -11.69 64.85
N LYS A 341 27.36 -10.58 65.49
CA LYS A 341 26.97 -9.20 65.23
C LYS A 341 26.33 -9.03 63.85
N ASP A 342 25.07 -8.61 63.86
CA ASP A 342 24.36 -8.00 62.74
C ASP A 342 25.33 -7.09 61.99
N ARG A 343 25.85 -7.60 60.88
CA ARG A 343 26.20 -6.75 59.76
C ARG A 343 25.02 -6.91 58.85
N SER A 344 24.13 -5.94 58.92
CA SER A 344 23.34 -5.51 57.76
C SER A 344 24.29 -5.56 56.56
N HIS A 345 24.22 -6.63 55.79
CA HIS A 345 24.57 -6.54 54.40
C HIS A 345 23.47 -5.64 53.84
N ILE A 346 23.73 -4.33 53.94
CA ILE A 346 23.36 -3.40 52.90
C ILE A 346 23.65 -4.18 51.64
N ALA A 347 22.59 -4.66 51.00
CA ALA A 347 22.66 -5.12 49.64
C ALA A 347 23.29 -3.93 48.93
N HIS A 348 24.59 -4.02 48.67
CA HIS A 348 25.19 -3.19 47.66
C HIS A 348 24.24 -3.39 46.48
N ARG A 349 23.55 -2.31 46.11
CA ARG A 349 22.97 -2.11 44.80
C ARG A 349 24.05 -2.54 43.82
N ARG A 350 24.08 -3.83 43.49
CA ARG A 350 24.84 -4.33 42.36
C ARG A 350 24.04 -3.76 41.22
N LYS A 351 24.51 -2.62 40.72
CA LYS A 351 24.17 -2.14 39.38
C LYS A 351 24.13 -3.38 38.49
N PRO A 352 23.07 -3.57 37.69
CA PRO A 352 23.08 -4.63 36.71
C PRO A 352 24.29 -4.39 35.82
N GLN A 353 25.33 -5.22 35.96
CA GLN A 353 26.39 -5.30 34.97
C GLN A 353 25.83 -6.12 33.80
N VAL A 354 24.99 -5.46 33.01
CA VAL A 354 24.80 -5.77 31.60
C VAL A 354 25.51 -4.64 30.86
N GLY A 355 26.41 -5.02 29.96
CA GLY A 355 27.22 -4.08 29.20
C GLY A 355 26.36 -2.99 28.56
N THR A 356 26.83 -1.76 28.73
CA THR A 356 26.36 -0.57 28.01
C THR A 356 26.47 -0.83 26.50
N ILE A 357 25.38 -1.21 25.86
CA ILE A 357 25.18 -1.03 24.42
C ILE A 357 23.76 -0.50 24.22
N ASN A 358 23.70 0.82 24.02
CA ASN A 358 22.64 1.62 23.37
C ASN A 358 21.22 1.68 23.97
N GLY A 359 20.90 2.86 24.50
CA GLY A 359 19.62 3.52 24.28
C GLY A 359 18.48 3.13 25.22
N ASP A 360 18.13 4.07 26.10
CA ASP A 360 16.96 4.08 26.97
C ASP A 360 15.64 4.23 26.16
N ASN A 361 15.39 3.30 25.22
CA ASN A 361 14.29 3.32 24.25
C ASN A 361 13.15 2.35 24.62
N SER A 362 13.07 1.88 25.87
CA SER A 362 12.05 0.91 26.25
C SER A 362 10.69 1.63 26.36
N SER A 363 9.78 1.37 25.42
CA SER A 363 8.42 1.95 25.46
C SER A 363 7.70 1.46 26.72
N GLY A 364 7.27 2.36 27.60
CA GLY A 364 6.52 1.98 28.82
C GLY A 364 5.18 1.31 28.49
N ILE A 365 4.57 0.65 29.48
CA ILE A 365 3.30 -0.06 29.31
C ILE A 365 2.22 0.84 28.67
N PRO A 366 1.99 2.10 29.12
CA PRO A 366 1.00 2.96 28.48
C PRO A 366 1.28 3.24 27.00
N GLN A 367 2.55 3.42 26.61
CA GLN A 367 2.91 3.61 25.20
C GLN A 367 2.66 2.35 24.36
N LEU A 368 2.90 1.16 24.93
CA LEU A 368 2.57 -0.10 24.27
C LEU A 368 1.05 -0.28 24.09
N CYS A 369 0.26 0.12 25.09
CA CYS A 369 -1.21 0.13 24.98
C CYS A 369 -1.68 1.07 23.87
N VAL A 370 -1.09 2.27 23.74
CA VAL A 370 -1.38 3.20 22.63
C VAL A 370 -1.09 2.58 21.28
N ARG A 371 0.04 1.86 21.14
CA ARG A 371 0.38 1.14 19.89
C ARG A 371 -0.65 0.07 19.57
N ILE A 372 -1.07 -0.73 20.56
CA ILE A 372 -2.13 -1.73 20.39
C ILE A 372 -3.44 -1.08 19.90
N ASN A 373 -3.86 0.01 20.55
CA ASN A 373 -5.06 0.74 20.16
C ASN A 373 -4.95 1.33 18.75
N THR A 374 -3.77 1.84 18.40
CA THR A 374 -3.49 2.39 17.07
C THR A 374 -3.70 1.35 15.97
N LEU A 375 -3.18 0.13 16.15
CA LEU A 375 -3.38 -0.96 15.18
C LEU A 375 -4.85 -1.39 15.12
N GLN A 376 -5.56 -1.39 16.25
CA GLN A 376 -6.99 -1.70 16.29
C GLN A 376 -7.84 -0.61 15.59
N HIS A 377 -7.45 0.66 15.73
CA HIS A 377 -8.07 1.80 15.06
C HIS A 377 -7.87 1.71 13.55
N ILE A 378 -6.61 1.55 13.09
CA ILE A 378 -6.28 1.37 11.67
C ILE A 378 -7.09 0.22 11.06
N ARG A 379 -7.14 -0.95 11.73
CA ARG A 379 -7.93 -2.09 11.26
C ARG A 379 -9.42 -1.75 11.10
N THR A 380 -9.98 -0.93 11.98
CA THR A 380 -11.40 -0.54 11.93
C THR A 380 -11.64 0.42 10.76
N GLU A 381 -10.80 1.45 10.62
CA GLU A 381 -10.89 2.46 9.56
C GLU A 381 -10.63 1.89 8.17
N LEU A 382 -9.70 0.94 8.02
CA LEU A 382 -9.49 0.24 6.75
C LEU A 382 -10.77 -0.47 6.27
N GLY A 383 -11.53 -1.08 7.19
CA GLY A 383 -12.81 -1.71 6.87
C GLY A 383 -13.90 -0.70 6.46
N VAL A 384 -13.85 0.53 6.96
CA VAL A 384 -14.74 1.63 6.54
C VAL A 384 -14.34 2.14 5.16
N LEU A 385 -13.04 2.36 4.94
CA LEU A 385 -12.48 2.82 3.67
C LEU A 385 -12.72 1.84 2.53
N GLU A 386 -12.60 0.54 2.79
CA GLU A 386 -12.92 -0.50 1.80
C GLU A 386 -14.38 -0.40 1.34
N LYS A 387 -15.34 -0.30 2.28
CA LYS A 387 -16.77 -0.16 1.96
C LYS A 387 -17.07 1.11 1.17
N ARG A 388 -16.46 2.23 1.55
CA ARG A 388 -16.61 3.50 0.82
C ARG A 388 -16.03 3.42 -0.59
N THR A 389 -14.85 2.82 -0.75
CA THR A 389 -14.22 2.60 -2.07
C THR A 389 -15.11 1.75 -2.98
N ILE A 390 -15.73 0.69 -2.45
CA ILE A 390 -16.68 -0.15 -3.19
C ILE A 390 -17.91 0.66 -3.64
N THR A 391 -18.39 1.56 -2.77
CA THR A 391 -19.55 2.42 -3.07
C THR A 391 -19.22 3.44 -4.16
N HIS A 392 -18.06 4.10 -4.11
CA HIS A 392 -17.62 5.01 -5.17
C HIS A 392 -17.52 4.31 -6.53
N LEU A 393 -16.94 3.11 -6.57
CA LEU A 393 -16.85 2.33 -7.80
C LEU A 393 -18.22 1.97 -8.40
N ARG A 394 -19.19 1.62 -7.55
CA ARG A 394 -20.56 1.35 -7.97
C ARG A 394 -21.22 2.59 -8.57
N ASN A 395 -20.98 3.75 -7.98
CA ASN A 395 -21.54 5.02 -8.44
C ASN A 395 -20.91 5.52 -9.75
N SER A 396 -19.65 5.18 -10.03
CA SER A 396 -18.96 5.55 -11.27
C SER A 396 -19.39 4.74 -12.52
N GLY A 397 -20.43 3.90 -12.43
CA GLY A 397 -21.00 3.18 -13.57
C GLY A 397 -20.13 2.05 -14.12
N ALA A 398 -19.09 1.62 -13.39
CA ALA A 398 -18.28 0.48 -13.78
C ALA A 398 -19.12 -0.81 -13.71
N THR A 399 -19.43 -1.42 -14.86
CA THR A 399 -19.95 -2.79 -14.95
C THR A 399 -18.87 -3.74 -14.43
N LEU A 400 -18.85 -3.95 -13.13
CA LEU A 400 -18.02 -4.95 -12.47
C LEU A 400 -18.64 -6.31 -12.75
N ALA A 401 -17.91 -7.18 -13.47
CA ALA A 401 -18.20 -8.61 -13.42
C ALA A 401 -18.08 -9.08 -11.96
N ASP A 402 -18.92 -10.03 -11.53
CA ASP A 402 -18.99 -10.53 -10.15
C ASP A 402 -17.61 -10.95 -9.59
N ASP A 403 -16.73 -11.48 -10.45
CA ASP A 403 -15.35 -11.85 -10.10
C ASP A 403 -14.46 -10.66 -9.71
N THR A 404 -14.72 -9.49 -10.29
CA THR A 404 -13.96 -8.27 -9.95
C THR A 404 -14.40 -7.75 -8.58
N VAL A 405 -15.68 -7.88 -8.21
CA VAL A 405 -16.20 -7.51 -6.87
C VAL A 405 -15.61 -8.41 -5.79
N ASN A 406 -15.46 -9.71 -6.05
CA ASN A 406 -14.80 -10.65 -5.14
C ASN A 406 -13.29 -10.41 -4.99
N GLY A 407 -12.59 -10.00 -6.05
CA GLY A 407 -11.19 -9.55 -5.97
C GLY A 407 -11.04 -8.17 -5.30
N LEU A 408 -12.08 -7.33 -5.36
CA LEU A 408 -12.15 -6.00 -4.75
C LEU A 408 -12.40 -6.04 -3.24
N GLY A 409 -13.10 -7.07 -2.74
CA GLY A 409 -13.31 -7.34 -1.31
C GLY A 409 -12.08 -7.92 -0.59
N LYS A 410 -10.93 -7.90 -1.28
CA LYS A 410 -9.60 -8.28 -0.79
C LYS A 410 -8.66 -7.07 -0.74
N LYS A 411 -9.21 -5.87 -0.57
CA LYS A 411 -8.40 -4.65 -0.48
C LYS A 411 -7.89 -4.50 0.94
N PHE A 412 -6.65 -4.07 1.08
CA PHE A 412 -5.95 -3.94 2.36
C PHE A 412 -5.64 -5.25 3.09
N GLU A 413 -5.57 -6.39 2.40
CA GLU A 413 -5.23 -7.69 3.01
C GLU A 413 -3.89 -7.65 3.76
N LEU A 414 -2.88 -6.97 3.20
CA LEU A 414 -1.55 -6.90 3.82
C LEU A 414 -1.61 -6.14 5.15
N SER A 415 -2.25 -4.98 5.17
CA SER A 415 -2.40 -4.16 6.38
C SER A 415 -3.34 -4.81 7.41
N ALA A 416 -4.43 -5.43 6.97
CA ALA A 416 -5.37 -6.11 7.86
C ALA A 416 -4.69 -7.30 8.57
N ALA A 417 -3.94 -8.13 7.81
CA ALA A 417 -3.16 -9.23 8.37
C ALA A 417 -2.07 -8.71 9.32
N ALA A 418 -1.32 -7.68 8.90
CA ALA A 418 -0.28 -7.06 9.73
C ALA A 418 -0.85 -6.45 11.02
N CYS A 419 -2.06 -5.89 11.02
CA CYS A 419 -2.71 -5.41 12.24
C CYS A 419 -2.99 -6.56 13.21
N VAL A 420 -3.55 -7.68 12.73
CA VAL A 420 -3.88 -8.83 13.59
C VAL A 420 -2.62 -9.45 14.20
N GLU A 421 -1.59 -9.65 13.39
CA GLU A 421 -0.29 -10.14 13.84
C GLU A 421 0.40 -9.14 14.79
N GLY A 422 0.38 -7.86 14.43
CA GLY A 422 0.99 -6.79 15.22
C GLY A 422 0.33 -6.64 16.59
N ILE A 423 -1.00 -6.69 16.66
CA ILE A 423 -1.74 -6.70 17.93
C ILE A 423 -1.33 -7.91 18.76
N GLN A 424 -1.25 -9.11 18.18
CA GLN A 424 -0.84 -10.32 18.90
C GLN A 424 0.53 -10.16 19.56
N GLN A 425 1.51 -9.70 18.79
CA GLN A 425 2.88 -9.60 19.26
C GLN A 425 3.05 -8.46 20.25
N LEU A 426 2.32 -7.35 20.09
CA LEU A 426 2.33 -6.27 21.06
C LEU A 426 1.66 -6.69 22.38
N CYS A 427 0.56 -7.45 22.35
CA CYS A 427 -0.04 -8.01 23.56
C CYS A 427 0.97 -8.90 24.31
N GLU A 428 1.63 -9.82 23.60
CA GLU A 428 2.65 -10.69 24.19
C GLU A 428 3.85 -9.88 24.72
N ALA A 429 4.39 -8.95 23.93
CA ALA A 429 5.52 -8.12 24.36
C ALA A 429 5.17 -7.28 25.60
N THR A 430 3.97 -6.70 25.65
CA THR A 430 3.46 -5.94 26.81
C THR A 430 3.38 -6.82 28.05
N ALA A 431 2.84 -8.02 27.92
CA ALA A 431 2.71 -8.97 29.02
C ALA A 431 4.06 -9.40 29.60
N TYR A 432 4.99 -9.82 28.73
CA TYR A 432 6.31 -10.27 29.18
C TYR A 432 7.19 -9.13 29.70
N LYS A 433 7.05 -7.93 29.12
CA LYS A 433 7.70 -6.74 29.69
C LYS A 433 7.17 -6.43 31.08
N LEU A 434 5.85 -6.38 31.24
CA LEU A 434 5.23 -6.10 32.54
C LEU A 434 5.74 -7.08 33.59
N VAL A 435 5.63 -8.39 33.33
CA VAL A 435 5.95 -9.42 34.33
C VAL A 435 7.44 -9.55 34.61
N PHE A 436 8.31 -9.58 33.59
CA PHE A 436 9.72 -9.90 33.77
C PHE A 436 10.65 -8.68 33.88
N HIS A 437 10.21 -7.51 33.42
CA HIS A 437 10.98 -6.27 33.51
C HIS A 437 10.42 -5.34 34.58
N ASP A 438 9.14 -4.95 34.49
CA ASP A 438 8.57 -3.93 35.38
C ASP A 438 8.27 -4.51 36.78
N LEU A 439 7.71 -5.73 36.84
CA LEU A 439 7.44 -6.47 38.08
C LEU A 439 8.62 -7.33 38.56
N SER A 440 9.79 -7.23 37.90
CA SER A 440 11.00 -7.97 38.28
C SER A 440 11.39 -7.81 39.76
N PRO A 441 11.30 -6.62 40.39
CA PRO A 441 11.66 -6.46 41.80
C PRO A 441 10.78 -7.30 42.76
N VAL A 442 9.48 -7.39 42.49
CA VAL A 442 8.54 -8.15 43.34
C VAL A 442 8.51 -9.64 42.96
N LEU A 443 8.72 -9.97 41.68
CA LEU A 443 8.76 -11.34 41.18
C LEU A 443 10.12 -12.01 41.41
N TRP A 444 11.19 -11.47 40.82
CA TRP A 444 12.51 -12.10 40.78
C TRP A 444 13.34 -11.88 42.05
N ASP A 445 13.27 -10.69 42.64
CA ASP A 445 14.02 -10.38 43.86
C ASP A 445 13.18 -10.57 45.14
N GLY A 446 11.85 -10.69 45.03
CA GLY A 446 10.92 -10.82 46.15
C GLY A 446 10.42 -12.25 46.37
N LEU A 447 9.63 -12.78 45.44
CA LEU A 447 8.84 -14.01 45.64
C LEU A 447 9.69 -15.21 46.10
N TYR A 448 9.37 -15.74 47.27
CA TYR A 448 10.01 -16.89 47.95
C TYR A 448 11.51 -16.77 48.25
N VAL A 449 12.09 -15.57 48.18
CA VAL A 449 13.50 -15.38 48.56
C VAL A 449 13.64 -15.56 50.07
N GLY A 450 14.57 -16.44 50.48
CA GLY A 450 14.78 -16.79 51.88
C GLY A 450 13.85 -17.90 52.35
N GLU A 451 12.70 -17.54 52.92
CA GLU A 451 11.70 -18.49 53.41
C GLU A 451 10.32 -18.18 52.80
N VAL A 452 9.60 -19.23 52.38
CA VAL A 452 8.30 -19.13 51.70
C VAL A 452 7.26 -18.38 52.55
N SER A 453 7.29 -18.57 53.87
CA SER A 453 6.33 -17.96 54.80
C SER A 453 6.43 -16.43 54.91
N TYR A 454 7.61 -15.84 54.66
CA TYR A 454 7.82 -14.39 54.80
C TYR A 454 7.81 -13.64 53.47
N SER A 455 8.06 -14.33 52.35
CA SER A 455 8.20 -13.74 51.02
C SER A 455 7.13 -14.30 50.08
N ARG A 456 5.86 -14.14 50.45
CA ARG A 456 4.70 -14.65 49.71
C ARG A 456 4.33 -13.80 48.49
N ILE A 457 3.27 -14.19 47.77
CA ILE A 457 2.87 -13.61 46.49
C ILE A 457 2.15 -12.25 46.58
N GLU A 458 1.68 -11.84 47.75
CA GLU A 458 0.82 -10.65 47.90
C GLU A 458 1.42 -9.36 47.31
N PRO A 459 2.73 -9.03 47.48
CA PRO A 459 3.32 -7.85 46.85
C PRO A 459 3.25 -7.89 45.31
N LEU A 460 3.39 -9.08 44.72
CA LEU A 460 3.25 -9.26 43.27
C LEU A 460 1.79 -9.04 42.85
N LEU A 461 0.82 -9.56 43.60
CA LEU A 461 -0.60 -9.41 43.29
C LEU A 461 -1.04 -7.94 43.34
N GLN A 462 -0.59 -7.18 44.34
CA GLN A 462 -0.91 -5.75 44.47
C GLN A 462 -0.40 -4.92 43.29
N GLU A 463 0.86 -5.12 42.90
CA GLU A 463 1.43 -4.42 41.74
C GLU A 463 0.78 -4.87 40.43
N LEU A 464 0.47 -6.15 40.30
CA LEU A 464 -0.21 -6.69 39.13
C LEU A 464 -1.64 -6.12 38.99
N GLU A 465 -2.39 -6.03 40.09
CA GLU A 465 -3.73 -5.42 40.14
C GLU A 465 -3.71 -3.96 39.66
N GLN A 466 -2.80 -3.14 40.21
CA GLN A 466 -2.65 -1.74 39.79
C GLN A 466 -2.33 -1.60 38.29
N ASN A 467 -1.46 -2.47 37.77
CA ASN A 467 -1.13 -2.47 36.34
C ASN A 467 -2.30 -2.96 35.47
N LEU A 468 -3.08 -3.94 35.94
CA LEU A 468 -4.29 -4.40 35.25
C LEU A 468 -5.35 -3.31 35.18
N GLU A 469 -5.52 -2.49 36.22
CA GLU A 469 -6.40 -1.32 36.18
C GLU A 469 -5.97 -0.31 35.12
N ILE A 470 -4.67 0.03 35.08
CA ILE A 470 -4.11 0.95 34.07
C ILE A 470 -4.33 0.39 32.66
N ILE A 471 -4.05 -0.89 32.44
CA ILE A 471 -4.20 -1.53 31.14
C ILE A 471 -5.67 -1.61 30.73
N SER A 472 -6.57 -1.93 31.67
CA SER A 472 -8.01 -2.00 31.43
C SER A 472 -8.59 -0.63 31.02
N ALA A 473 -8.13 0.44 31.68
CA ALA A 473 -8.52 1.81 31.38
C ALA A 473 -7.90 2.40 30.10
N THR A 474 -6.81 1.79 29.60
CA THR A 474 -6.07 2.31 28.44
C THR A 474 -6.35 1.54 27.16
N VAL A 475 -6.44 0.21 27.21
CA VAL A 475 -6.61 -0.63 26.03
C VAL A 475 -8.08 -0.68 25.58
N HIS A 476 -8.28 -0.62 24.27
CA HIS A 476 -9.57 -0.72 23.61
C HIS A 476 -10.28 -2.06 23.92
N ASP A 477 -11.60 -2.02 24.14
CA ASP A 477 -12.44 -3.16 24.58
C ASP A 477 -12.20 -4.45 23.79
N ARG A 478 -12.19 -4.35 22.45
CA ARG A 478 -11.97 -5.48 21.52
C ARG A 478 -10.64 -6.21 21.72
N VAL A 479 -9.65 -5.60 22.36
CA VAL A 479 -8.30 -6.16 22.56
C VAL A 479 -8.00 -6.43 24.04
N ARG A 480 -8.75 -5.81 24.96
CA ARG A 480 -8.54 -5.92 26.41
C ARG A 480 -8.44 -7.35 26.90
N THR A 481 -9.43 -8.20 26.58
CA THR A 481 -9.42 -9.62 26.99
C THR A 481 -8.16 -10.34 26.54
N ARG A 482 -7.63 -10.01 25.36
CA ARG A 482 -6.41 -10.61 24.83
C ARG A 482 -5.18 -10.20 25.62
N VAL A 483 -5.00 -8.90 25.86
CA VAL A 483 -3.87 -8.38 26.64
C VAL A 483 -3.86 -8.98 28.04
N ILE A 484 -5.01 -8.98 28.73
CA ILE A 484 -5.14 -9.55 30.08
C ILE A 484 -4.84 -11.06 30.06
N THR A 485 -5.30 -11.79 29.04
CA THR A 485 -4.99 -13.22 28.88
C THR A 485 -3.48 -13.46 28.70
N ASP A 486 -2.78 -12.62 27.94
CA ASP A 486 -1.34 -12.78 27.76
C ASP A 486 -0.56 -12.37 29.02
N ILE A 487 -1.03 -11.38 29.79
CA ILE A 487 -0.47 -11.03 31.12
C ILE A 487 -0.65 -12.20 32.09
N MET A 488 -1.82 -12.85 32.10
CA MET A 488 -2.06 -14.04 32.91
C MET A 488 -1.07 -15.15 32.56
N LYS A 489 -0.91 -15.46 31.26
CA LYS A 489 0.06 -16.47 30.82
C LYS A 489 1.49 -16.10 31.22
N ALA A 490 1.90 -14.85 31.02
CA ALA A 490 3.22 -14.39 31.41
C ALA A 490 3.44 -14.49 32.93
N SER A 491 2.39 -14.23 33.73
CA SER A 491 2.41 -14.35 35.19
C SER A 491 2.55 -15.82 35.63
N PHE A 492 1.86 -16.75 34.96
CA PHE A 492 1.99 -18.18 35.21
C PHE A 492 3.39 -18.70 34.83
N ASP A 493 3.92 -18.25 33.69
CA ASP A 493 5.28 -18.56 33.27
C ASP A 493 6.31 -17.99 34.25
N GLY A 494 6.10 -16.76 34.74
CA GLY A 494 6.91 -16.12 35.76
C GLY A 494 6.89 -16.91 37.08
N PHE A 495 5.71 -17.30 37.54
CA PHE A 495 5.53 -18.13 38.73
C PHE A 495 6.27 -19.47 38.62
N LEU A 496 6.13 -20.17 37.49
CA LEU A 496 6.87 -21.42 37.23
C LEU A 496 8.39 -21.20 37.16
N LEU A 497 8.84 -20.10 36.54
CA LEU A 497 10.25 -19.76 36.47
C LEU A 497 10.85 -19.54 37.86
N ILE A 498 10.11 -18.90 38.78
CA ILE A 498 10.55 -18.73 40.17
C ILE A 498 10.70 -20.08 40.88
N LEU A 499 9.76 -21.00 40.68
CA LEU A 499 9.78 -22.33 41.32
C LEU A 499 10.88 -23.26 40.78
N LEU A 500 11.15 -23.20 39.47
CA LEU A 500 12.02 -24.17 38.78
C LEU A 500 13.39 -23.58 38.38
N ALA A 501 13.54 -22.27 38.42
CA ALA A 501 14.70 -21.56 37.90
C ALA A 501 14.93 -20.19 38.58
N GLY A 502 14.45 -19.96 39.80
CA GLY A 502 14.58 -18.69 40.51
C GLY A 502 15.95 -18.45 41.18
N GLY A 503 16.90 -19.38 41.09
CA GLY A 503 18.26 -19.23 41.64
C GLY A 503 18.40 -19.64 43.11
N PRO A 504 19.64 -19.70 43.64
CA PRO A 504 19.97 -20.42 44.88
C PRO A 504 19.43 -19.79 46.17
N SER A 505 18.81 -18.60 46.09
CA SER A 505 18.20 -17.92 47.25
C SER A 505 16.85 -18.51 47.68
N ARG A 506 16.35 -19.53 46.95
CA ARG A 506 15.05 -20.17 47.13
C ARG A 506 15.25 -21.64 47.44
N ALA A 507 14.50 -22.17 48.40
CA ALA A 507 14.51 -23.57 48.75
C ALA A 507 13.14 -23.95 49.33
N PHE A 508 12.55 -25.05 48.86
CA PHE A 508 11.18 -25.47 49.17
C PHE A 508 11.17 -26.80 49.90
N THR A 509 10.50 -26.85 51.04
CA THR A 509 10.15 -28.09 51.73
C THR A 509 8.88 -28.70 51.14
N GLN A 510 8.52 -29.92 51.55
CA GLN A 510 7.23 -30.50 51.19
C GLN A 510 6.05 -29.80 51.89
N GLN A 511 6.26 -29.13 53.02
CA GLN A 511 5.19 -28.40 53.72
C GLN A 511 4.85 -27.09 53.01
N ASP A 512 5.84 -26.48 52.35
CA ASP A 512 5.66 -25.23 51.60
C ASP A 512 4.74 -25.41 50.38
N SER A 513 4.53 -26.64 49.88
CA SER A 513 3.68 -26.88 48.69
C SER A 513 2.23 -26.43 48.91
N VAL A 514 1.70 -26.53 50.13
CA VAL A 514 0.35 -26.07 50.47
C VAL A 514 0.24 -24.55 50.35
N VAL A 515 1.26 -23.83 50.84
CA VAL A 515 1.32 -22.35 50.79
C VAL A 515 1.47 -21.89 49.34
N ILE A 516 2.34 -22.54 48.57
CA ILE A 516 2.57 -22.22 47.15
C ILE A 516 1.31 -22.50 46.31
N GLU A 517 0.56 -23.56 46.62
CA GLU A 517 -0.71 -23.85 45.94
C GLU A 517 -1.80 -22.81 46.27
N GLU A 518 -1.86 -22.36 47.53
CA GLU A 518 -2.73 -21.25 47.94
C GLU A 518 -2.34 -19.94 47.23
N ASP A 519 -1.05 -19.61 47.16
CA ASP A 519 -0.53 -18.44 46.44
C ASP A 519 -0.92 -18.48 44.95
N PHE A 520 -0.83 -19.65 44.31
CA PHE A 520 -1.25 -19.81 42.92
C PHE A 520 -2.77 -19.63 42.76
N LYS A 521 -3.56 -20.05 43.74
CA LYS A 521 -5.00 -19.80 43.75
C LYS A 521 -5.31 -18.30 43.82
N PHE A 522 -4.63 -17.55 44.68
CA PHE A 522 -4.79 -16.08 44.73
C PHE A 522 -4.42 -15.41 43.40
N LEU A 523 -3.38 -15.90 42.72
CA LEU A 523 -3.03 -15.41 41.38
C LEU A 523 -4.13 -15.68 40.35
N MET A 524 -4.76 -16.87 40.37
CA MET A 524 -5.89 -17.17 39.49
C MET A 524 -7.12 -16.30 39.82
N ASP A 525 -7.42 -16.13 41.11
CA ASP A 525 -8.57 -15.37 41.59
C ASP A 525 -8.47 -13.89 41.19
N LEU A 526 -7.26 -13.31 41.15
CA LEU A 526 -7.02 -11.95 40.63
C LEU A 526 -7.49 -11.79 39.18
N PHE A 527 -7.17 -12.75 38.30
CA PHE A 527 -7.59 -12.68 36.89
C PHE A 527 -9.06 -13.03 36.68
N TRP A 528 -9.66 -13.81 37.58
CA TRP A 528 -11.09 -14.09 37.58
C TRP A 528 -11.91 -12.88 38.05
N SER A 529 -11.39 -12.13 39.03
CA SER A 529 -11.97 -10.87 39.54
C SER A 529 -13.47 -10.98 39.88
N ASN A 530 -13.87 -12.03 40.62
CA ASN A 530 -15.26 -12.30 41.00
C ASN A 530 -16.26 -12.41 39.83
N GLY A 531 -15.78 -12.73 38.63
CA GLY A 531 -16.60 -12.85 37.42
C GLY A 531 -16.53 -11.64 36.49
N ASP A 532 -15.92 -10.53 36.92
CA ASP A 532 -15.73 -9.33 36.11
C ASP A 532 -14.46 -9.39 35.24
N GLY A 533 -13.60 -10.40 35.45
CA GLY A 533 -12.33 -10.58 34.75
C GLY A 533 -12.40 -11.56 33.57
N LEU A 534 -11.43 -12.48 33.51
CA LEU A 534 -11.37 -13.52 32.48
C LEU A 534 -12.33 -14.68 32.76
N PRO A 535 -12.85 -15.36 31.72
CA PRO A 535 -13.67 -16.57 31.89
C PRO A 535 -12.92 -17.68 32.63
N ALA A 536 -13.58 -18.35 33.58
CA ALA A 536 -12.98 -19.41 34.39
C ALA A 536 -12.39 -20.55 33.55
N ASP A 537 -13.07 -20.96 32.47
CA ASP A 537 -12.60 -22.01 31.56
C ASP A 537 -11.27 -21.65 30.87
N LEU A 538 -11.07 -20.35 30.57
CA LEU A 538 -9.85 -19.85 29.95
C LEU A 538 -8.68 -19.87 30.95
N ILE A 539 -8.94 -19.48 32.19
CA ILE A 539 -7.97 -19.53 33.29
C ILE A 539 -7.57 -20.98 33.55
N ASP A 540 -8.55 -21.88 33.69
CA ASP A 540 -8.30 -23.29 33.98
C ASP A 540 -7.46 -23.94 32.88
N LYS A 541 -7.81 -23.73 31.61
CA LYS A 541 -7.05 -24.20 30.44
C LYS A 541 -5.57 -23.83 30.54
N HIS A 542 -5.25 -22.57 30.85
CA HIS A 542 -3.87 -22.09 30.91
C HIS A 542 -3.16 -22.45 32.23
N SER A 543 -3.89 -22.73 33.31
CA SER A 543 -3.35 -23.11 34.62
C SER A 543 -2.86 -24.56 34.69
N THR A 544 -3.30 -25.42 33.76
CA THR A 544 -3.07 -26.89 33.79
C THR A 544 -1.62 -27.28 34.04
N THR A 545 -0.67 -26.63 33.34
CA THR A 545 0.77 -26.92 33.50
C THR A 545 1.25 -26.56 34.89
N VAL A 546 0.82 -25.41 35.44
CA VAL A 546 1.21 -24.98 36.78
C VAL A 546 0.68 -25.95 37.82
N LYS A 547 -0.62 -26.30 37.77
CA LYS A 547 -1.25 -27.27 38.68
C LYS A 547 -0.52 -28.62 38.69
N ARG A 548 -0.09 -29.09 37.53
CA ARG A 548 0.68 -30.34 37.40
C ARG A 548 2.08 -30.24 38.00
N VAL A 549 2.77 -29.11 37.87
CA VAL A 549 4.08 -28.88 38.51
C VAL A 549 3.92 -28.75 40.03
N LEU A 550 2.86 -28.10 40.51
CA LEU A 550 2.54 -28.01 41.94
C LEU A 550 2.33 -29.40 42.58
N ALA A 551 1.71 -30.35 41.85
CA ALA A 551 1.61 -31.73 42.31
C ALA A 551 2.97 -32.43 42.53
N LEU A 552 4.01 -32.07 41.75
CA LEU A 552 5.37 -32.56 41.99
C LEU A 552 5.94 -32.01 43.30
N LEU A 553 5.62 -30.77 43.66
CA LEU A 553 6.06 -30.18 44.93
C LEU A 553 5.44 -30.87 46.15
N HIS A 554 4.24 -31.46 46.00
CA HIS A 554 3.60 -32.28 47.04
C HIS A 554 4.18 -33.69 47.18
N THR A 555 4.79 -34.23 46.12
CA THR A 555 5.30 -35.61 46.09
C THR A 555 6.52 -35.77 46.99
N ASP A 556 6.63 -36.86 47.73
CA ASP A 556 7.79 -37.09 48.60
C ASP A 556 9.10 -37.22 47.79
N THR A 557 10.23 -36.94 48.45
CA THR A 557 11.54 -36.87 47.77
C THR A 557 11.98 -38.21 47.18
N GLU A 558 11.62 -39.34 47.77
CA GLU A 558 12.01 -40.67 47.29
C GLU A 558 11.25 -41.02 46.00
N SER A 559 9.93 -40.84 46.01
CA SER A 559 9.07 -40.98 44.84
C SER A 559 9.50 -40.07 43.69
N LEU A 560 9.88 -38.81 43.96
CA LEU A 560 10.40 -37.90 42.94
C LEU A 560 11.71 -38.41 42.30
N ILE A 561 12.60 -39.01 43.08
CA ILE A 561 13.85 -39.59 42.58
C ILE A 561 13.56 -40.83 41.72
N GLU A 562 12.61 -41.67 42.11
CA GLU A 562 12.20 -42.84 41.33
C GLU A 562 11.56 -42.44 39.99
N GLN A 563 10.61 -41.49 40.02
CA GLN A 563 10.00 -40.93 38.81
C GLN A 563 11.06 -40.31 37.89
N PHE A 564 11.99 -39.53 38.46
CA PHE A 564 13.08 -38.93 37.69
C PHE A 564 13.97 -40.00 37.04
N ARG A 565 14.31 -41.08 37.75
CA ARG A 565 15.09 -42.20 37.20
C ARG A 565 14.36 -42.88 36.07
N GLY A 566 13.09 -43.24 36.26
CA GLY A 566 12.26 -43.89 35.23
C GLY A 566 12.21 -43.06 33.97
N LEU A 567 11.79 -41.79 34.08
CA LEU A 567 11.65 -40.89 32.93
C LEU A 567 12.98 -40.61 32.22
N THR A 568 14.08 -40.50 32.96
CA THR A 568 15.41 -40.30 32.35
C THR A 568 15.88 -41.55 31.61
N LEU A 569 15.58 -42.74 32.15
CA LEU A 569 15.92 -44.01 31.52
C LEU A 569 15.09 -44.23 30.24
N ASP A 570 13.79 -43.94 30.29
CA ASP A 570 12.88 -44.08 29.17
C ASP A 570 13.22 -43.09 28.04
N SER A 571 13.69 -41.89 28.40
CA SER A 571 13.98 -40.82 27.42
C SER A 571 15.37 -40.93 26.78
N TYR A 572 16.38 -41.43 27.52
CA TYR A 572 17.79 -41.37 27.09
C TYR A 572 18.50 -42.73 27.08
N GLY A 573 17.85 -43.80 27.53
CA GLY A 573 18.42 -45.15 27.61
C GLY A 573 19.49 -45.33 28.69
N PHE A 574 20.00 -46.55 28.80
CA PHE A 574 21.13 -46.87 29.68
C PHE A 574 22.44 -46.33 29.10
N SER A 575 23.24 -45.66 29.95
CA SER A 575 24.63 -45.33 29.63
C SER A 575 25.56 -46.35 30.30
N ASP A 576 26.58 -46.84 29.59
CA ASP A 576 27.61 -47.78 30.09
C ASP A 576 28.49 -47.21 31.23
N LYS A 577 28.26 -45.96 31.62
CA LYS A 577 28.83 -45.35 32.83
C LYS A 577 27.69 -45.19 33.82
N SER A 578 27.86 -45.63 35.06
CA SER A 578 26.89 -45.66 36.17
C SER A 578 26.25 -44.33 36.61
N ARG A 579 26.20 -43.30 35.74
CA ARG A 579 25.61 -41.98 35.98
C ARG A 579 24.51 -41.69 34.97
N LEU A 580 23.36 -41.25 35.47
CA LEU A 580 22.26 -40.77 34.64
C LEU A 580 22.72 -39.57 33.79
N PRO A 581 22.32 -39.46 32.51
CA PRO A 581 22.61 -38.29 31.70
C PRO A 581 21.97 -37.04 32.30
N LEU A 582 22.59 -35.87 32.09
CA LEU A 582 22.00 -34.60 32.48
C LEU A 582 20.94 -34.21 31.42
N PRO A 583 19.67 -34.04 31.80
CA PRO A 583 18.62 -33.64 30.85
C PRO A 583 18.94 -32.28 30.22
N PRO A 584 18.74 -32.10 28.89
CA PRO A 584 18.80 -30.80 28.25
C PRO A 584 17.69 -29.89 28.78
N THR A 585 17.95 -28.59 28.82
CA THR A 585 16.93 -27.61 29.22
C THR A 585 16.06 -27.27 28.01
N SER A 586 14.84 -27.79 27.95
CA SER A 586 13.92 -27.58 26.81
C SER A 586 13.26 -26.20 26.79
N GLY A 587 13.26 -25.50 27.93
CA GLY A 587 12.54 -24.22 28.10
C GLY A 587 11.02 -24.36 28.20
N GLN A 588 10.49 -25.59 28.22
CA GLN A 588 9.07 -25.88 28.48
C GLN A 588 8.93 -26.74 29.73
N TRP A 589 7.97 -26.40 30.59
CA TRP A 589 7.73 -27.11 31.84
C TRP A 589 6.68 -28.21 31.64
N SER A 590 7.00 -29.43 32.05
CA SER A 590 6.05 -30.55 32.04
C SER A 590 6.37 -31.53 33.16
N PRO A 591 5.36 -32.09 33.85
CA PRO A 591 5.60 -33.10 34.88
C PRO A 591 6.21 -34.40 34.33
N THR A 592 6.13 -34.64 33.02
CA THR A 592 6.72 -35.81 32.36
C THR A 592 8.12 -35.55 31.81
N GLU A 593 8.63 -34.33 31.94
CA GLU A 593 9.94 -33.95 31.45
C GLU A 593 11.01 -34.13 32.54
N PRO A 594 12.09 -34.90 32.29
CA PRO A 594 13.16 -35.12 33.27
C PRO A 594 13.79 -33.84 33.81
N ASN A 595 13.97 -32.80 32.97
CA ASN A 595 14.55 -31.52 33.39
C ASN A 595 13.67 -30.77 34.41
N THR A 596 12.34 -30.85 34.28
CA THR A 596 11.41 -30.27 35.26
C THR A 596 11.56 -30.95 36.62
N LEU A 597 11.58 -32.30 36.69
CA LEU A 597 11.80 -33.02 37.96
C LEU A 597 13.18 -32.74 38.55
N LEU A 598 14.22 -32.68 37.71
CA LEU A 598 15.57 -32.33 38.16
C LEU A 598 15.59 -30.97 38.83
N ARG A 599 14.88 -29.99 38.26
CA ARG A 599 14.75 -28.65 38.84
C ARG A 599 13.98 -28.69 40.16
N VAL A 600 12.85 -29.38 40.25
CA VAL A 600 12.14 -29.58 41.52
C VAL A 600 13.08 -30.14 42.60
N LEU A 601 13.88 -31.16 42.27
CA LEU A 601 14.88 -31.73 43.19
C LEU A 601 15.98 -30.73 43.58
N CYS A 602 16.42 -29.86 42.65
CA CYS A 602 17.43 -28.84 42.91
C CYS A 602 16.98 -27.84 43.99
N TYR A 603 15.71 -27.43 43.94
CA TYR A 603 15.10 -26.51 44.91
C TYR A 603 14.48 -27.22 46.12
N ARG A 604 14.43 -28.57 46.16
CA ARG A 604 13.92 -29.32 47.31
C ARG A 604 14.89 -29.22 48.50
N ASN A 605 14.44 -28.61 49.59
CA ASN A 605 15.17 -28.48 50.84
C ASN A 605 15.11 -29.77 51.68
N ASP A 606 15.68 -30.84 51.14
CA ASP A 606 15.73 -32.17 51.75
C ASP A 606 17.16 -32.74 51.68
N GLU A 607 17.57 -33.48 52.72
CA GLU A 607 18.85 -34.17 52.74
C GLU A 607 18.95 -35.24 51.66
N ILE A 608 17.88 -35.97 51.38
CA ILE A 608 17.81 -37.05 50.40
C ILE A 608 18.04 -36.48 49.00
N ALA A 609 17.31 -35.41 48.62
CA ALA A 609 17.49 -34.72 47.35
C ALA A 609 18.92 -34.18 47.19
N THR A 610 19.43 -33.54 48.24
CA THR A 610 20.78 -32.96 48.24
C THR A 610 21.88 -34.02 48.09
N LYS A 611 21.75 -35.18 48.75
CA LYS A 611 22.67 -36.31 48.63
C LYS A 611 22.60 -36.94 47.23
N PHE A 612 21.39 -37.12 46.68
CA PHE A 612 21.18 -37.63 45.33
C PHE A 612 21.85 -36.75 44.27
N LEU A 613 21.57 -35.44 44.25
CA LEU A 613 22.13 -34.50 43.27
C LEU A 613 23.66 -34.42 43.34
N LYS A 614 24.24 -34.51 44.54
CA LYS A 614 25.70 -34.57 44.73
C LYS A 614 26.28 -35.85 44.13
N LYS A 615 25.65 -37.01 44.37
CA LYS A 615 26.14 -38.32 43.89
C LYS A 615 26.01 -38.48 42.38
N THR A 616 24.90 -38.03 41.80
CA THR A 616 24.57 -38.23 40.38
C THR A 616 25.28 -37.23 39.47
N TYR A 617 25.26 -35.94 39.83
CA TYR A 617 25.69 -34.84 38.95
C TYR A 617 26.80 -33.95 39.53
N ASN A 618 27.18 -34.15 40.80
CA ASN A 618 28.17 -33.32 41.50
C ASN A 618 27.81 -31.81 41.52
N LEU A 619 26.52 -31.48 41.61
CA LEU A 619 26.06 -30.08 41.61
C LEU A 619 26.59 -29.31 42.83
N PRO A 620 27.00 -28.04 42.66
CA PRO A 620 27.49 -27.21 43.76
C PRO A 620 26.34 -26.70 44.65
N LYS A 621 26.68 -26.35 45.90
CA LYS A 621 25.75 -25.77 46.89
C LYS A 621 25.57 -24.26 46.74
N LYS A 622 26.51 -23.60 46.06
CA LYS A 622 26.56 -22.16 45.79
C LYS A 622 27.19 -21.98 44.41
N LEU A 623 26.80 -20.92 43.71
CA LEU A 623 27.46 -20.46 42.49
C LEU A 623 28.75 -19.72 42.82
#